data_AF-A0A6G1W904-F1
#
_entry.id   AF-A0A6G1W904-F1
#
_cell.length_a   1.000
_cell.length_b   1.000
_cell.length_c   1.000
_cell.angle_alpha   90.00
_cell.angle_beta   90.00
_cell.angle_gamma   90.00
#
_symmetry.space_group_name_H-M   'P 1'
#
loop_
_entity.id
_entity.type
_entity.pdbx_description
1 polymer ?
#
loop_
_entity_poly.entity_id
_entity_poly.type
_entity_poly.pdbx_seq_one_letter_code
_entity_poly.pdbx_strand_id
1 'polypeptide(L)'
;MIRPLSIQIIRRDDAPSPGMPSQFSIGAGVDGALFQILGLTRPTELELFSALVTWNDCASLVSYDLQSGVGFFQVIDDYAPNVGEVIELLIQDVKPDRTVIIYKRCGATAHSDLSQE
;
A
#
# COMPACT_ATOMS: atom_id res chain seq x y z
N MET A 1 5.25 -17.21 8.46
CA MET A 1 6.01 -17.65 7.29
C MET A 1 6.28 -16.43 6.41
N ILE A 2 7.45 -16.34 5.77
CA ILE A 2 7.76 -15.28 4.80
C ILE A 2 7.71 -15.91 3.42
N ARG A 3 6.99 -15.29 2.47
CA ARG A 3 6.93 -15.76 1.09
C ARG A 3 7.13 -14.60 0.11
N PRO A 4 7.86 -14.81 -1.01
CA PRO A 4 8.03 -13.80 -2.03
C PRO A 4 6.73 -13.56 -2.81
N LEU A 5 6.57 -12.34 -3.29
CA LEU A 5 5.49 -11.91 -4.16
C LEU A 5 6.04 -10.92 -5.18
N SER A 6 5.87 -11.17 -6.47
CA SER A 6 6.26 -10.23 -7.50
C SER A 6 5.03 -9.50 -8.05
N ILE A 7 5.11 -8.18 -8.16
CA ILE A 7 4.10 -7.35 -8.84
C ILE A 7 4.73 -6.65 -10.03
N GLN A 8 3.99 -6.53 -11.13
CA GLN A 8 4.39 -5.73 -12.29
C GLN A 8 3.57 -4.45 -12.34
N ILE A 9 4.24 -3.32 -12.53
CA ILE A 9 3.57 -2.04 -12.75
C ILE A 9 3.04 -1.98 -14.18
N ILE A 10 1.75 -1.75 -14.33
CA ILE A 10 1.05 -1.71 -15.62
C ILE A 10 0.58 -0.30 -15.97
N ARG A 11 0.45 0.61 -14.99
CA ARG A 11 0.21 2.03 -15.20
C ARG A 11 0.85 2.85 -14.08
N ARG A 12 1.40 4.00 -14.42
CA ARG A 12 1.88 5.02 -13.48
C ARG A 12 1.04 6.27 -13.66
N ASP A 13 0.60 6.83 -12.54
CA ASP A 13 -0.19 8.06 -12.46
C ASP A 13 0.66 9.10 -11.70
N ASP A 14 1.34 10.00 -12.41
CA ASP A 14 2.19 11.01 -11.78
C ASP A 14 1.38 12.03 -10.99
N ALA A 15 1.96 12.54 -9.90
CA ALA A 15 1.38 13.63 -9.14
C ALA A 15 1.15 14.86 -10.07
N PRO A 16 -0.03 15.50 -10.04
CA PRO A 16 -0.32 16.66 -10.90
C PRO A 16 0.57 17.87 -10.59
N SER A 17 1.19 17.92 -9.41
CA SER A 17 2.15 18.96 -9.01
C SER A 17 3.17 18.38 -8.01
N PRO A 18 4.22 17.70 -8.47
CA PRO A 18 5.11 16.89 -7.61
C PRO A 18 5.82 17.67 -6.50
N GLY A 19 6.08 18.97 -6.71
CA GLY A 19 6.77 19.84 -5.74
C GLY A 19 5.85 20.68 -4.86
N MET A 20 4.52 20.51 -4.95
CA MET A 20 3.56 21.29 -4.18
C MET A 20 3.02 20.48 -3.00
N PRO A 21 2.88 21.08 -1.81
CA PRO A 21 2.11 20.48 -0.74
C PRO A 21 0.65 20.24 -1.15
N SER A 22 0.08 19.09 -0.77
CA SER A 22 -1.29 18.67 -1.09
C SER A 22 -2.38 19.65 -0.62
N GLN A 23 -2.08 20.50 0.38
CA GLN A 23 -2.97 21.57 0.83
C GLN A 23 -3.24 22.66 -0.24
N PHE A 24 -2.34 22.81 -1.21
CA PHE A 24 -2.45 23.82 -2.28
C PHE A 24 -2.87 23.24 -3.63
N SER A 25 -2.78 21.92 -3.81
CA SER A 25 -3.20 21.22 -5.02
C SER A 25 -3.55 19.77 -4.67
N ILE A 26 -4.81 19.38 -4.90
CA ILE A 26 -5.31 18.05 -4.54
C ILE A 26 -4.49 16.98 -5.28
N GLY A 27 -3.95 16.02 -4.53
CA GLY A 27 -3.11 14.94 -5.10
C GLY A 27 -1.65 15.35 -5.37
N ALA A 28 -1.26 16.60 -5.07
CA ALA A 28 0.14 17.00 -5.16
C ALA A 28 1.01 16.22 -4.15
N GLY A 29 2.21 15.84 -4.59
CA GLY A 29 3.13 14.99 -3.82
C GLY A 29 2.71 13.51 -3.71
N VAL A 30 1.71 13.06 -4.48
CA VAL A 30 1.28 11.65 -4.46
C VAL A 30 1.26 11.07 -5.86
N ASP A 31 2.20 10.18 -6.14
CA ASP A 31 2.18 9.35 -7.34
C ASP A 31 1.31 8.11 -7.10
N GLY A 32 0.76 7.54 -8.16
CA GLY A 32 -0.03 6.32 -8.16
C GLY A 32 0.56 5.25 -9.08
N ALA A 33 0.35 3.99 -8.73
CA ALA A 33 0.76 2.86 -9.55
C ALA A 33 -0.33 1.78 -9.58
N LEU A 34 -0.80 1.46 -10.79
CA LEU A 34 -1.60 0.27 -11.05
C LEU A 34 -0.65 -0.90 -11.28
N PHE A 35 -0.90 -2.01 -10.59
CA PHE A 35 -0.06 -3.20 -10.68
C PHE A 35 -0.90 -4.45 -10.94
N GLN A 36 -0.20 -5.49 -11.40
CA GLN A 36 -0.71 -6.84 -11.55
C GLN A 36 0.19 -7.81 -10.78
N ILE A 37 -0.41 -8.69 -9.98
CA ILE A 37 0.30 -9.79 -9.32
C ILE A 37 0.81 -10.77 -10.37
N LEU A 38 2.10 -11.08 -10.32
CA LEU A 38 2.72 -12.14 -11.12
C LEU A 38 2.64 -13.47 -10.35
N GLY A 39 2.22 -14.53 -11.05
CA GLY A 39 2.03 -15.88 -10.47
C GLY A 39 0.56 -16.23 -10.21
N LEU A 40 0.33 -17.36 -9.54
CA LEU A 40 -1.01 -17.92 -9.31
C LEU A 40 -1.55 -17.63 -7.91
N THR A 41 -0.67 -17.52 -6.91
CA THR A 41 -1.06 -17.28 -5.53
C THR A 41 -1.37 -15.81 -5.31
N ARG A 42 -2.60 -15.50 -4.91
CA ARG A 42 -3.05 -14.14 -4.61
C ARG A 42 -2.91 -13.87 -3.11
N PRO A 43 -2.22 -12.79 -2.68
CA PRO A 43 -2.25 -12.36 -1.29
C PRO A 43 -3.63 -11.81 -0.93
N THR A 44 -3.93 -11.81 0.36
CA THR A 44 -4.99 -10.96 0.94
C THR A 44 -4.60 -9.49 0.88
N GLU A 45 -5.59 -8.61 0.98
CA GLU A 45 -5.35 -7.16 1.00
C GLU A 45 -4.44 -6.73 2.16
N LEU A 46 -4.59 -7.34 3.34
CA LEU A 46 -3.75 -7.05 4.51
C LEU A 46 -2.29 -7.48 4.30
N GLU A 47 -2.07 -8.68 3.76
CA GLU A 47 -0.72 -9.15 3.39
C GLU A 47 -0.06 -8.19 2.39
N LEU A 48 -0.83 -7.74 1.38
CA LEU A 48 -0.34 -6.87 0.32
C LEU A 48 -0.04 -5.45 0.83
N PHE A 49 -0.93 -4.87 1.64
CA PHE A 49 -0.70 -3.61 2.31
C PHE A 49 0.57 -3.66 3.16
N SER A 50 0.71 -4.69 4.00
CA SER A 50 1.89 -4.84 4.86
C SER A 50 3.17 -5.01 4.04
N ALA A 51 3.11 -5.77 2.95
CA ALA A 51 4.27 -5.99 2.08
C ALA A 51 4.70 -4.70 1.35
N LEU A 52 3.74 -3.89 0.88
CA LEU A 52 4.00 -2.60 0.24
C LEU A 52 4.66 -1.61 1.22
N VAL A 53 4.12 -1.48 2.44
CA VAL A 53 4.69 -0.59 3.48
C VAL A 53 6.10 -1.05 3.89
N THR A 54 6.36 -2.36 3.87
CA THR A 54 7.70 -2.89 4.15
C THR A 54 8.69 -2.59 3.02
N TRP A 55 8.22 -2.61 1.78
CA TRP A 55 9.03 -2.30 0.61
C TRP A 55 9.35 -0.80 0.49
N ASN A 56 8.34 0.04 0.67
CA ASN A 56 8.47 1.49 0.70
C ASN A 56 7.52 2.03 1.77
N ASP A 57 8.05 2.72 2.77
CA ASP A 57 7.25 3.26 3.87
C ASP A 57 6.29 4.37 3.41
N CYS A 58 6.57 5.01 2.28
CA CYS A 58 5.70 5.96 1.61
C CYS A 58 4.57 5.31 0.79
N ALA A 59 4.60 3.98 0.60
CA ALA A 59 3.56 3.28 -0.16
C ALA A 59 2.32 2.99 0.69
N SER A 60 1.13 3.14 0.08
CA SER A 60 -0.14 2.73 0.68
C SER A 60 -1.04 2.07 -0.37
N LEU A 61 -1.55 0.88 -0.05
CA LEU A 61 -2.55 0.22 -0.89
C LEU A 61 -3.86 1.01 -0.86
N VAL A 62 -4.47 1.23 -2.02
CA VAL A 62 -5.73 1.95 -2.18
C VAL A 62 -6.86 1.02 -2.60
N SER A 63 -6.57 0.10 -3.53
CA SER A 63 -7.54 -0.90 -3.96
C SER A 63 -6.83 -2.15 -4.46
N TYR A 64 -7.49 -3.29 -4.34
CA TYR A 64 -6.99 -4.56 -4.83
C TYR A 64 -8.17 -5.51 -5.08
N ASP A 65 -8.23 -6.05 -6.30
CA ASP A 65 -9.16 -7.11 -6.65
C ASP A 65 -8.47 -8.47 -6.54
N LEU A 66 -8.93 -9.27 -5.56
CA LEU A 66 -8.37 -10.58 -5.27
C LEU A 66 -8.48 -11.55 -6.47
N GLN A 67 -9.53 -11.41 -7.27
CA GLN A 67 -9.81 -12.34 -8.36
C GLN A 67 -8.87 -12.12 -9.56
N SER A 68 -8.75 -10.89 -10.04
CA SER A 68 -7.82 -10.55 -11.13
C SER A 68 -6.37 -10.49 -10.65
N GLY A 69 -6.14 -10.13 -9.39
CA GLY A 69 -4.81 -9.77 -8.89
C GLY A 69 -4.35 -8.40 -9.34
N VAL A 70 -5.26 -7.55 -9.83
CA VAL A 70 -4.97 -6.16 -10.14
C VAL A 70 -5.20 -5.31 -8.90
N GLY A 71 -4.32 -4.36 -8.64
CA GLY A 71 -4.53 -3.36 -7.59
C GLY A 71 -3.89 -2.03 -7.92
N PHE A 72 -4.12 -1.08 -7.04
CA PHE A 72 -3.59 0.28 -7.12
C PHE A 72 -3.03 0.68 -5.75
N PHE A 73 -1.82 1.22 -5.74
CA PHE A 73 -1.23 1.84 -4.56
C PHE A 73 -0.76 3.26 -4.89
N GLN A 74 -0.62 4.07 -3.85
CA GLN A 74 -0.05 5.41 -3.92
C GLN A 74 1.31 5.43 -3.25
N VAL A 75 2.18 6.32 -3.70
CA VAL A 75 3.46 6.65 -3.07
C VAL A 75 3.42 8.13 -2.70
N ILE A 76 3.54 8.41 -1.40
CA ILE A 76 3.42 9.77 -0.84
C ILE A 76 4.81 10.35 -0.61
N ASP A 77 5.05 11.57 -1.07
CA ASP A 77 6.35 12.25 -0.95
C ASP A 77 7.54 11.49 -1.57
N ASP A 78 7.25 10.51 -2.43
CA ASP A 78 8.22 9.73 -3.20
C ASP A 78 7.60 9.30 -4.54
N TYR A 79 8.40 8.75 -5.45
CA TYR A 79 8.00 8.45 -6.82
C TYR A 79 7.39 7.06 -6.97
N ALA A 80 6.32 6.97 -7.77
CA ALA A 80 5.84 5.66 -8.20
C ALA A 80 6.86 4.98 -9.12
N PRO A 81 7.00 3.64 -9.04
CA PRO A 81 7.83 2.87 -9.96
C PRO A 81 7.32 2.91 -11.41
N ASN A 82 8.20 2.63 -12.36
CA ASN A 82 7.92 2.84 -13.79
C ASN A 82 7.05 1.72 -14.38
N VAL A 83 6.27 2.03 -15.41
CA VAL A 83 5.51 1.03 -16.17
C VAL A 83 6.45 -0.05 -16.72
N GLY A 84 6.10 -1.32 -16.52
CA GLY A 84 6.87 -2.49 -16.90
C GLY A 84 7.83 -2.99 -15.81
N GLU A 85 8.11 -2.17 -14.79
CA GLU A 85 8.96 -2.54 -13.66
C GLU A 85 8.33 -3.68 -12.85
N VAL A 86 9.18 -4.60 -12.37
CA VAL A 86 8.78 -5.70 -11.49
C VAL A 86 9.35 -5.44 -10.11
N ILE A 87 8.46 -5.44 -9.11
CA ILE A 87 8.81 -5.21 -7.72
C ILE A 87 8.67 -6.52 -6.96
N GLU A 88 9.75 -6.89 -6.27
CA GLU A 88 9.78 -8.07 -5.40
C GLU A 88 9.41 -7.65 -3.97
N LEU A 89 8.30 -8.18 -3.49
CA LEU A 89 7.75 -7.95 -2.16
C LEU A 89 7.93 -9.19 -1.28
N LEU A 90 7.99 -8.98 0.03
CA LEU A 90 8.02 -10.05 1.02
C LEU A 90 6.73 -10.02 1.83
N ILE A 91 5.90 -11.03 1.64
CA ILE A 91 4.70 -11.22 2.46
C ILE A 91 5.14 -11.85 3.77
N GLN A 92 4.73 -11.22 4.87
CA GLN A 92 4.86 -11.76 6.21
C GLN A 92 3.47 -12.17 6.70
N ASP A 93 3.38 -13.31 7.39
CA ASP A 93 2.16 -13.67 8.13
C ASP A 93 1.92 -12.62 9.23
N VAL A 94 1.16 -11.58 8.92
CA VAL A 94 0.67 -10.63 9.91
C VAL A 94 -0.42 -11.35 10.69
N LYS A 95 -0.14 -11.75 11.94
CA LYS A 95 -1.23 -12.09 12.86
C LYS A 95 -2.09 -10.83 13.01
N PRO A 96 -3.38 -10.86 12.66
CA PRO A 96 -4.24 -9.71 12.82
C PRO A 96 -4.52 -9.52 14.31
N ASP A 97 -3.61 -8.85 15.02
CA ASP A 97 -4.01 -8.22 16.28
C ASP A 97 -4.75 -6.94 15.90
N ARG A 98 -6.08 -7.08 15.85
CA ARG A 98 -7.07 -6.39 15.00
C ARG A 98 -7.15 -4.85 15.07
N THR A 99 -6.26 -4.16 15.77
CA THR A 99 -6.52 -2.76 16.14
C THR A 99 -5.36 -1.78 15.89
N VAL A 100 -4.12 -2.22 15.63
CA VAL A 100 -2.98 -1.28 15.79
C VAL A 100 -2.61 -0.48 14.52
N ILE A 101 -3.01 -0.92 13.32
CA ILE A 101 -2.34 -0.47 12.08
C ILE A 101 -2.82 0.92 11.60
N ILE A 102 -4.07 1.33 11.87
CA ILE A 102 -4.59 2.62 11.38
C ILE A 102 -4.30 3.80 12.33
N TYR A 103 -4.13 3.55 13.64
CA TYR A 103 -4.08 4.64 14.64
C TYR A 103 -2.71 5.28 14.80
N LYS A 104 -1.63 4.50 14.67
CA LYS A 104 -0.29 4.95 15.09
C LYS A 104 0.34 5.99 14.16
N ARG A 105 -0.07 6.07 12.89
CA ARG A 105 0.52 6.97 11.89
C ARG A 105 -0.18 8.33 11.77
N CYS A 106 -1.44 8.43 12.21
CA CYS A 106 -2.21 9.69 12.19
C CYS A 106 -2.19 10.48 13.51
N GLY A 107 -1.41 10.06 14.51
CA GLY A 107 -1.38 10.73 15.83
C GLY A 107 -2.68 10.59 16.64
N ALA A 108 -3.57 9.66 16.24
CA ALA A 108 -4.82 9.41 16.94
C ALA A 108 -4.60 8.40 18.08
N THR A 109 -4.92 8.79 19.31
CA THR A 109 -4.99 7.89 20.46
C THR A 109 -6.28 7.07 20.41
N ALA A 110 -6.15 5.75 20.37
CA ALA A 110 -7.29 4.86 20.58
C ALA A 110 -7.59 4.77 22.09
N HIS A 111 -8.79 5.17 22.49
CA HIS A 111 -9.34 4.79 23.79
C HIS A 111 -9.99 3.42 23.64
N SER A 112 -9.43 2.41 24.30
CA SER A 112 -10.08 1.11 24.45
C SER A 112 -11.04 1.17 25.62
N ASP A 113 -12.33 1.40 25.36
CA ASP A 113 -13.39 1.10 26.32
C ASP A 113 -13.61 -0.42 26.32
N LEU A 114 -12.74 -1.13 27.03
CA LEU A 114 -13.04 -2.47 27.50
C LEU A 114 -13.96 -2.33 28.72
N SER A 115 -15.24 -2.13 28.47
CA SER A 115 -16.27 -2.50 29.44
C SER A 115 -16.23 -4.03 29.54
N GLN A 116 -15.53 -4.53 30.55
CA GLN A 116 -15.65 -5.93 30.96
C GLN A 116 -16.96 -6.07 31.73
N GLU A 117 -17.94 -6.76 31.14
CA GLU A 117 -18.90 -7.58 31.90
C GLU A 117 -18.28 -8.94 32.21
#